data_AF-A0A7S3MQ63-F1
#
_entry.id   AF-A0A7S3MQ63-F1
#
_cell.length_a   1.000
_cell.length_b   1.000
_cell.length_c   1.000
_cell.angle_alpha   90.00
_cell.angle_beta   90.00
_cell.angle_gamma   90.00
#
_symmetry.space_group_name_H-M   'P 1'
#
loop_
_entity.id
_entity.type
_entity.pdbx_description
1 polymer ?
#
loop_
_entity_poly.entity_id
_entity_poly.type
_entity_poly.pdbx_seq_one_letter_code
_entity_poly.pdbx_strand_id
1 'polypeptide(L)'
;MQPPGSQKTITNRYIRHFNVIYVEPYSDASLQTIFGSVMDWMFKSQTKYQYSQGVQSCKENMVVATIQTYQEIMRRFRPTPAKSHYTYNLRDVSKVFQGIAKSDPRAIPEDRNLIKLWAHECMRVFQ
;
A
#
# COMPACT_ATOMS: atom_id res chain seq x y z
N MET A 1 -4.93 4.66 17.45
CA MET A 1 -5.59 5.99 17.51
C MET A 1 -4.94 6.87 16.46
N GLN A 2 -5.70 7.70 15.75
CA GLN A 2 -5.10 8.67 14.83
C GLN A 2 -4.56 9.87 15.62
N PRO A 3 -3.54 10.59 15.12
CA PRO A 3 -2.95 11.73 15.82
C PRO A 3 -3.99 12.80 16.17
N PRO A 4 -3.81 13.52 17.29
CA PRO A 4 -4.76 14.54 17.73
C PRO A 4 -4.80 15.70 16.72
N GLY A 5 -6.00 15.99 16.21
CA GLY A 5 -6.21 17.09 15.25
C GLY A 5 -7.65 17.23 14.75
N SER A 6 -8.40 16.12 14.63
CA SER A 6 -9.78 16.14 14.12
C SER A 6 -10.76 15.16 14.79
N GLN A 7 -10.34 14.43 15.84
CA GLN A 7 -11.20 13.51 16.58
C GLN A 7 -11.46 13.97 18.02
N LYS A 8 -12.58 13.50 18.57
CA LYS A 8 -13.01 13.76 19.95
C LYS A 8 -11.90 13.40 20.93
N THR A 9 -11.41 14.38 21.69
CA THR A 9 -10.40 14.19 22.74
C THR A 9 -10.96 13.24 23.80
N ILE A 10 -10.24 12.16 24.08
CA ILE A 10 -10.61 11.24 25.16
C ILE A 10 -10.23 11.88 26.50
N THR A 11 -11.11 11.77 27.49
CA THR A 11 -10.88 12.37 28.80
C THR A 11 -9.74 11.67 29.55
N ASN A 12 -8.96 12.44 30.31
CA ASN A 12 -7.88 11.89 31.16
C ASN A 12 -8.41 10.87 32.19
N ARG A 13 -9.66 11.03 32.65
CA ARG A 13 -10.31 10.07 33.56
C ARG A 13 -10.45 8.68 32.92
N TYR A 14 -10.65 8.60 31.61
CA TYR A 14 -10.71 7.34 30.89
C TYR A 14 -9.31 6.80 30.60
N ILE A 15 -8.40 7.67 30.14
CA ILE A 15 -7.03 7.29 29.77
C ILE A 15 -6.23 6.71 30.94
N ARG A 16 -6.46 7.16 32.18
CA ARG A 16 -5.71 6.66 33.37
C ARG A 16 -5.82 5.13 33.60
N HIS A 17 -6.81 4.48 33.00
CA HIS A 17 -7.01 3.03 33.11
C HIS A 17 -6.31 2.23 31.99
N PHE A 18 -5.63 2.90 31.06
CA PHE A 18 -4.96 2.29 29.91
C PHE A 18 -3.52 2.79 29.78
N ASN A 19 -2.66 1.96 29.19
CA ASN A 19 -1.35 2.39 28.74
C ASN A 19 -1.44 2.97 27.34
N VAL A 20 -0.96 4.20 27.16
CA VAL A 20 -0.90 4.85 25.85
C VAL A 20 0.47 4.58 25.24
N ILE A 21 0.49 3.87 24.12
CA ILE A 21 1.70 3.58 23.36
C ILE A 21 1.61 4.33 22.02
N TYR A 22 2.67 5.08 21.70
CA TYR A 22 2.81 5.75 20.42
C TYR A 22 3.62 4.86 19.46
N VAL A 23 3.14 4.76 18.21
CA VAL A 23 3.79 3.97 17.16
C VAL A 23 4.28 4.94 16.10
N GLU A 24 5.60 4.95 15.88
CA GLU A 24 6.22 5.75 14.83
C GLU A 24 5.84 5.20 13.45
N PRO A 25 5.63 6.06 12.43
CA PRO A 25 5.49 5.63 11.05
C PRO A 25 6.68 4.77 10.59
N TYR A 26 6.39 3.80 9.71
CA TYR A 26 7.42 2.92 9.17
C TYR A 26 8.39 3.67 8.26
N SER A 27 9.66 3.29 8.34
CA SER A 27 10.69 3.74 7.38
C SER A 27 10.45 3.14 6.00
N ASP A 28 10.97 3.80 4.96
CA ASP A 28 10.87 3.33 3.57
C ASP A 28 11.49 1.95 3.38
N ALA A 29 12.63 1.69 4.02
CA ALA A 29 13.28 0.38 3.99
C ALA A 29 12.40 -0.72 4.61
N SER A 30 11.70 -0.40 5.70
CA SER A 30 10.74 -1.32 6.32
C SER A 30 9.56 -1.59 5.38
N LEU A 31 9.02 -0.54 4.74
CA LEU A 31 7.92 -0.68 3.78
C LEU A 31 8.31 -1.52 2.57
N GLN A 32 9.52 -1.31 2.01
CA GLN A 32 10.05 -2.12 0.92
C GLN A 32 10.16 -3.59 1.34
N THR A 33 10.69 -3.85 2.52
CA THR A 33 10.82 -5.23 3.05
C THR A 33 9.45 -5.90 3.22
N ILE A 34 8.48 -5.19 3.83
CA ILE A 34 7.13 -5.71 4.07
C ILE A 34 6.44 -6.03 2.74
N PHE A 35 6.36 -5.06 1.82
CA PHE A 35 5.63 -5.23 0.57
C PHE A 35 6.37 -6.13 -0.43
N GLY A 36 7.71 -6.14 -0.40
CA GLY A 36 8.52 -7.12 -1.12
C GLY A 36 8.21 -8.55 -0.69
N SER A 37 8.13 -8.79 0.63
CA SER A 37 7.75 -10.12 1.17
C SER A 37 6.33 -10.52 0.77
N VAL A 38 5.38 -9.57 0.76
CA VAL A 38 4.00 -9.81 0.30
C VAL A 38 3.96 -10.20 -1.18
N MET A 39 4.73 -9.50 -2.01
CA MET A 39 4.84 -9.82 -3.44
C MET A 39 5.50 -11.18 -3.70
N ASP A 40 6.55 -11.51 -2.94
CA ASP A 40 7.18 -12.83 -3.04
C ASP A 40 6.22 -13.95 -2.65
N TRP A 41 5.46 -13.75 -1.57
CA TRP A 41 4.42 -14.68 -1.15
C TRP A 41 3.35 -14.84 -2.23
N MET A 42 2.90 -13.73 -2.83
CA MET A 42 1.91 -13.74 -3.90
C MET A 42 2.37 -14.59 -5.09
N PHE A 43 3.58 -14.35 -5.60
CA PHE A 43 4.12 -15.09 -6.75
C PHE A 43 4.32 -16.57 -6.45
N LYS A 44 4.68 -16.92 -5.21
CA LYS A 44 4.85 -18.32 -4.77
C LYS A 44 3.55 -19.03 -4.44
N SER A 45 2.50 -18.30 -4.03
CA SER A 45 1.22 -18.88 -3.64
C SER A 45 0.43 -19.48 -4.79
N GLN A 46 0.76 -19.09 -6.04
CA GLN A 46 0.09 -19.59 -7.23
C GLN A 46 0.57 -21.02 -7.55
N THR A 47 -0.21 -22.01 -7.14
CA THR A 47 0.13 -23.43 -7.26
C THR A 47 -0.11 -24.01 -8.66
N LYS A 48 -1.00 -23.40 -9.45
CA LYS A 48 -1.44 -23.96 -10.74
C LYS A 48 -0.65 -23.43 -11.94
N TYR A 49 -0.29 -22.15 -11.92
CA TYR A 49 0.48 -21.48 -12.98
C TYR A 49 1.49 -20.54 -12.33
N GLN A 50 2.71 -20.50 -12.85
CA GLN A 50 3.77 -19.66 -12.32
C GLN A 50 3.93 -18.40 -13.17
N TYR A 51 4.27 -17.29 -12.51
CA TYR A 51 4.69 -16.08 -13.20
C TYR A 51 6.05 -16.30 -13.88
N SER A 52 6.24 -15.72 -15.06
CA SER A 52 7.53 -15.78 -15.76
C SER A 52 8.62 -15.06 -14.95
N GLN A 53 9.89 -15.44 -15.15
CA GLN A 53 11.02 -14.81 -14.46
C GLN A 53 11.13 -13.31 -14.76
N GLY A 54 10.76 -12.89 -15.98
CA GLY A 54 10.70 -11.48 -16.36
C GLY A 54 9.65 -10.68 -15.56
N VAL A 55 8.51 -11.29 -15.23
CA VAL A 55 7.50 -10.65 -14.38
C VAL A 55 7.95 -10.60 -12.92
N GLN A 56 8.61 -11.65 -12.44
CA GLN A 56 9.13 -11.70 -11.07
C GLN A 56 10.24 -10.68 -10.83
N SER A 57 11.09 -10.39 -11.82
CA SER A 57 12.16 -9.39 -11.70
C SER A 57 11.63 -7.96 -11.59
N CYS A 58 10.40 -7.69 -12.05
CA CYS A 58 9.77 -6.38 -11.90
C CYS A 58 9.33 -6.05 -10.47
N LYS A 59 9.32 -7.05 -9.56
CA LYS A 59 8.86 -6.90 -8.17
C LYS A 59 9.46 -5.69 -7.47
N GLU A 60 10.78 -5.60 -7.45
CA GLU A 60 11.51 -4.62 -6.65
C GLU A 60 11.18 -3.20 -7.12
N ASN A 61 11.26 -2.98 -8.43
CA ASN A 61 10.93 -1.71 -9.06
C ASN A 61 9.47 -1.31 -8.80
N MET A 62 8.54 -2.27 -8.82
CA MET A 62 7.13 -2.01 -8.57
C MET A 62 6.87 -1.63 -7.10
N VAL A 63 7.53 -2.29 -6.15
CA VAL A 63 7.42 -1.96 -4.72
C VAL A 63 7.95 -0.55 -4.46
N VAL A 64 9.14 -0.24 -4.97
CA VAL A 64 9.75 1.09 -4.86
C VAL A 64 8.86 2.17 -5.49
N ALA A 65 8.38 1.94 -6.71
CA ALA A 65 7.51 2.88 -7.42
C ALA A 65 6.19 3.13 -6.67
N THR A 66 5.61 2.10 -6.07
CA THR A 66 4.37 2.23 -5.28
C THR A 66 4.59 3.07 -4.03
N ILE A 67 5.71 2.87 -3.32
CA ILE A 67 6.05 3.64 -2.11
C ILE A 67 6.31 5.11 -2.47
N GLN A 68 7.08 5.37 -3.53
CA GLN A 68 7.33 6.74 -4.01
C GLN A 68 6.03 7.44 -4.42
N THR A 69 5.14 6.73 -5.12
CA THR A 69 3.83 7.26 -5.53
C THR A 69 2.98 7.59 -4.32
N TYR A 70 2.93 6.70 -3.32
CA TYR A 70 2.22 6.94 -2.06
C TYR A 70 2.75 8.18 -1.32
N GLN A 71 4.06 8.31 -1.17
CA GLN A 71 4.67 9.48 -0.53
C GLN A 71 4.34 10.79 -1.26
N GLU A 72 4.41 10.78 -2.59
CA GLU A 72 4.10 11.97 -3.38
C GLU A 72 2.62 12.33 -3.29
N ILE A 73 1.73 11.33 -3.25
CA ILE A 73 0.31 11.54 -3.03
C ILE A 73 0.05 12.15 -1.65
N MET A 74 0.65 11.59 -0.59
CA MET A 74 0.53 12.14 0.75
C MET A 74 1.03 13.60 0.83
N ARG A 75 2.06 13.95 0.06
CA ARG A 75 2.61 15.31 0.02
C ARG A 75 1.70 16.27 -0.74
N ARG A 76 1.18 15.87 -1.91
CA ARG A 76 0.41 16.74 -2.82
C ARG A 76 -1.08 16.83 -2.49
N PHE A 77 -1.70 15.72 -2.11
CA PHE A 77 -3.15 15.62 -1.91
C PHE A 77 -3.49 15.67 -0.43
N ARG A 78 -3.26 16.83 0.19
CA ARG A 78 -3.72 17.07 1.56
C ARG A 78 -5.24 17.26 1.59
N PRO A 79 -5.92 16.82 2.66
CA PRO A 79 -7.34 17.13 2.83
C PRO A 79 -7.53 18.64 2.83
N THR A 80 -8.30 19.14 1.87
CA THR A 80 -8.74 20.54 1.85
C THR A 80 -10.23 20.57 2.16
N PRO A 81 -10.80 21.70 2.62
CA PRO A 81 -12.26 21.78 2.86
C PRO A 81 -13.10 21.38 1.63
N ALA A 82 -12.62 21.69 0.43
CA ALA A 82 -13.25 21.27 -0.83
C ALA A 82 -13.03 19.78 -1.19
N LYS A 83 -11.97 19.16 -0.65
CA LYS A 83 -11.60 17.76 -0.90
C LYS A 83 -11.20 17.05 0.40
N SER A 84 -12.18 16.93 1.31
CA SER A 84 -11.98 16.36 2.65
C SER A 84 -11.76 14.85 2.66
N HIS A 85 -12.15 14.17 1.58
CA HIS A 85 -12.03 12.71 1.42
C HIS A 85 -10.60 12.22 1.07
N TYR A 86 -9.65 13.12 0.82
CA TYR A 86 -8.25 12.76 0.57
C TYR A 86 -7.51 12.43 1.87
N THR A 87 -7.85 11.27 2.44
CA THR A 87 -7.18 10.68 3.60
C THR A 87 -6.50 9.38 3.20
N TYR A 88 -5.26 9.48 2.72
CA TYR A 88 -4.45 8.32 2.34
C TYR A 88 -3.69 7.76 3.54
N ASN A 89 -3.65 6.44 3.66
CA ASN A 89 -2.85 5.74 4.66
C ASN A 89 -2.28 4.42 4.10
N LEU A 90 -1.49 3.71 4.90
CA LEU A 90 -0.83 2.46 4.47
C LEU A 90 -1.78 1.33 4.04
N ARG A 91 -3.06 1.39 4.44
CA ARG A 91 -4.08 0.46 3.95
C ARG A 91 -4.30 0.60 2.45
N ASP A 92 -4.17 1.81 1.92
CA ASP A 92 -4.37 2.07 0.49
C ASP A 92 -3.24 1.43 -0.31
N VAL A 93 -2.00 1.53 0.17
CA VAL A 93 -0.86 0.78 -0.41
C VAL A 93 -1.13 -0.73 -0.41
N SER A 94 -1.67 -1.26 0.69
CA SER A 94 -2.05 -2.68 0.77
C SER A 94 -3.14 -3.07 -0.23
N LYS A 95 -4.11 -2.18 -0.53
CA LYS A 95 -5.16 -2.45 -1.53
C LYS A 95 -4.59 -2.60 -2.94
N VAL A 96 -3.56 -1.83 -3.30
CA VAL A 96 -2.88 -1.94 -4.60
C VAL A 96 -2.30 -3.33 -4.77
N PHE A 97 -1.49 -3.79 -3.81
CA PHE A 97 -0.88 -5.12 -3.86
C PHE A 97 -1.91 -6.25 -3.79
N GLN A 98 -2.99 -6.09 -3.00
CA GLN A 98 -4.09 -7.05 -2.97
C GLN A 98 -4.85 -7.14 -4.30
N GLY A 99 -4.98 -6.03 -5.02
CA GLY A 99 -5.57 -6.01 -6.36
C GLY A 99 -4.72 -6.81 -7.34
N ILE A 100 -3.41 -6.59 -7.32
CA ILE A 100 -2.44 -7.35 -8.12
C ILE A 100 -2.48 -8.84 -7.75
N ALA A 101 -2.60 -9.17 -6.46
CA ALA A 101 -2.66 -10.55 -5.95
C ALA A 101 -3.81 -11.38 -6.52
N LYS A 102 -4.91 -10.72 -6.90
CA LYS A 102 -6.11 -11.37 -7.44
C LYS A 102 -6.00 -11.69 -8.92
N SER A 103 -4.92 -11.27 -9.58
CA SER A 103 -4.71 -11.55 -10.99
C SER A 103 -4.32 -13.00 -11.24
N ASP A 104 -4.74 -13.52 -12.40
CA ASP A 104 -4.37 -14.85 -12.86
C ASP A 104 -3.04 -14.77 -13.62
N PRO A 105 -2.03 -15.61 -13.31
CA PRO A 105 -0.76 -15.63 -14.04
C PRO A 105 -0.93 -15.78 -15.56
N ARG A 106 -1.99 -16.45 -16.02
CA ARG A 106 -2.28 -16.62 -17.47
C ARG A 106 -2.64 -15.30 -18.16
N ALA A 107 -3.17 -14.34 -17.43
CA ALA A 107 -3.47 -13.00 -17.94
C ALA A 107 -2.23 -12.08 -17.93
N ILE A 108 -1.11 -12.53 -17.35
CA ILE A 108 0.14 -11.78 -17.21
C ILE A 108 1.31 -12.58 -17.81
N PRO A 109 1.34 -12.75 -19.14
CA PRO A 109 2.43 -13.46 -19.80
C PRO A 109 3.74 -12.66 -19.80
N GLU A 110 3.64 -11.33 -19.91
CA GLU A 110 4.77 -10.41 -20.02
C GLU A 110 4.79 -9.37 -18.89
N ASP A 111 5.97 -8.80 -18.65
CA ASP A 111 6.23 -7.69 -17.74
C ASP A 111 5.30 -6.49 -17.99
N ARG A 112 5.05 -6.16 -19.27
CA ARG A 112 4.17 -5.06 -19.69
C ARG A 112 2.74 -5.24 -19.19
N ASN A 113 2.24 -6.48 -19.11
CA ASN A 113 0.90 -6.74 -18.58
C ASN A 113 0.83 -6.44 -17.08
N LEU A 114 1.87 -6.80 -16.33
CA LEU A 114 1.96 -6.51 -14.90
C LEU A 114 2.00 -5.00 -14.65
N ILE A 115 2.80 -4.26 -15.43
CA ILE A 115 2.90 -2.79 -15.29
C ILE A 115 1.54 -2.12 -15.56
N LYS A 116 0.82 -2.57 -16.59
CA LYS A 116 -0.54 -2.06 -16.88
C LYS A 116 -1.51 -2.34 -15.75
N LEU A 117 -1.47 -3.56 -15.19
CA LEU A 117 -2.30 -3.93 -14.04
C LEU A 117 -1.97 -3.08 -12.81
N TRP A 118 -0.68 -2.88 -12.53
CA TRP A 118 -0.23 -2.03 -11.44
C TRP A 118 -0.74 -0.59 -11.60
N ALA A 119 -0.59 -0.01 -12.79
CA ALA A 119 -1.09 1.34 -13.07
C ALA A 119 -2.61 1.43 -12.88
N HIS A 120 -3.37 0.42 -13.32
CA HIS A 120 -4.81 0.34 -13.10
C HIS A 120 -5.16 0.30 -11.61
N GLU A 121 -4.47 -0.53 -10.83
CA GLU A 121 -4.69 -0.62 -9.38
C GLU A 121 -4.31 0.67 -8.64
N CYS A 122 -3.22 1.34 -9.05
CA CYS A 122 -2.86 2.65 -8.53
C CYS A 122 -3.96 3.68 -8.80
N MET A 123 -4.50 3.76 -10.02
CA MET A 123 -5.62 4.65 -10.33
C MET A 123 -6.85 4.30 -9.50
N ARG A 124 -7.25 3.03 -9.44
CA ARG A 124 -8.44 2.57 -8.69
C ARG A 124 -8.38 2.92 -7.20
N VAL A 125 -7.19 2.94 -6.61
CA VAL A 125 -7.01 3.18 -5.18
C VAL A 125 -6.79 4.66 -4.87
N PHE A 126 -6.06 5.38 -5.73
CA PHE A 126 -5.62 6.75 -5.42
C PHE A 126 -6.41 7.86 -6.10
N GLN A 127 -7.18 7.57 -7.16
CA GLN A 127 -8.05 8.52 -7.86
C GLN A 127 -9.45 8.54 -7.23
#